data_AF-A0A3M0YA59-F1
#
_entry.id   AF-A0A3M0YA59-F1
#
_cell.length_a   1.000
_cell.length_b   1.000
_cell.length_c   1.000
_cell.angle_alpha   90.00
_cell.angle_beta   90.00
_cell.angle_gamma   90.00
#
_symmetry.space_group_name_H-M   'P 1'
#
loop_
_entity.id
_entity.type
_entity.pdbx_description
1 polymer ?
#
loop_
_entity_poly.entity_id
_entity_poly.type
_entity_poly.pdbx_seq_one_letter_code
_entity_poly.pdbx_strand_id
1 'polypeptide(L)'
;MPTRLLEGVVFLLHRLLDRHIRPEQRERLRVIIFRTDTEEGLLFDSILFGLIVASVIVVILETVADFHDRFWWFFFILEWVFTLIFTVEYLLRLYVARYPVRYATSFFGLVDLLSILPTYLSLFYSGPQHLLIIRILRLMRVFRVFKLGHFVNEGGVVMNALRA
;
A
#
# COMPACT_ATOMS: atom_id res chain seq x y z
N MET A 1 7.15 -13.71 25.07
CA MET A 1 6.99 -14.88 24.17
C MET A 1 6.23 -14.55 22.85
N PRO A 2 6.68 -13.64 21.95
CA PRO A 2 6.09 -13.48 20.61
C PRO A 2 6.95 -14.01 19.44
N THR A 3 8.20 -14.43 19.70
CA THR A 3 9.18 -14.73 18.65
C THR A 3 8.88 -16.01 17.85
N ARG A 4 8.30 -17.05 18.46
CA ARG A 4 8.05 -18.34 17.77
C ARG A 4 6.95 -18.30 16.71
N LEU A 5 5.90 -17.50 16.91
CA LEU A 5 4.83 -17.33 15.92
C LEU A 5 5.32 -16.54 14.70
N LEU A 6 6.10 -15.49 14.95
CA LEU A 6 6.73 -14.72 13.91
C LEU A 6 7.72 -15.58 13.12
N GLU A 7 8.55 -16.40 13.77
CA GLU A 7 9.46 -17.33 13.09
C GLU A 7 8.73 -18.36 12.21
N GLY A 8 7.59 -18.90 12.67
CA GLY A 8 6.77 -19.80 11.87
C GLY A 8 6.18 -19.13 10.63
N VAL A 9 5.66 -17.90 10.77
CA VAL A 9 5.16 -17.10 9.65
C VAL A 9 6.28 -16.67 8.70
N VAL A 10 7.45 -16.29 9.22
CA VAL A 10 8.66 -15.98 8.45
C VAL A 10 9.09 -17.19 7.62
N PHE A 11 9.14 -18.37 8.25
CA PHE A 11 9.56 -19.61 7.60
C PHE A 11 8.55 -20.04 6.53
N LEU A 12 7.24 -19.94 6.81
CA LEU A 12 6.19 -20.26 5.84
C LEU A 12 6.22 -19.29 4.66
N LEU A 13 6.38 -17.97 4.91
CA LEU A 13 6.51 -16.96 3.87
C LEU A 13 7.76 -17.22 3.02
N HIS A 14 8.93 -17.42 3.62
CA HIS A 14 10.16 -17.69 2.86
C HIS A 14 10.03 -18.97 2.02
N ARG A 15 9.43 -20.02 2.57
CA ARG A 15 9.23 -21.30 1.89
C ARG A 15 8.18 -21.24 0.78
N LEU A 16 7.15 -20.39 0.92
CA LEU A 16 6.16 -20.14 -0.14
C LEU A 16 6.77 -19.28 -1.27
N LEU A 17 7.61 -18.31 -0.91
CA LEU A 17 8.26 -17.38 -1.84
C LEU A 17 9.31 -18.08 -2.73
N ASP A 18 10.18 -18.91 -2.15
CA ASP A 18 11.24 -19.61 -2.90
C ASP A 18 10.70 -20.68 -3.87
N ARG A 19 9.41 -21.04 -3.76
CA ARG A 19 8.86 -22.19 -4.49
C ARG A 19 8.49 -21.89 -5.96
N HIS A 20 8.46 -20.62 -6.38
CA HIS A 20 7.91 -20.25 -7.69
C HIS A 20 8.79 -19.35 -8.58
N ILE A 21 9.86 -18.71 -8.09
CA ILE A 21 10.66 -17.77 -8.90
C ILE A 21 12.17 -18.09 -8.86
N ARG A 22 12.80 -18.12 -10.05
CA ARG A 22 14.25 -18.24 -10.20
C ARG A 22 14.95 -17.02 -9.58
N PRO A 23 16.08 -17.19 -8.88
CA PRO A 23 16.75 -16.11 -8.15
C PRO A 23 17.08 -14.88 -9.02
N GLU A 24 17.36 -15.07 -10.31
CA GLU A 24 17.62 -13.98 -11.26
C GLU A 24 16.39 -13.08 -11.53
N GLN A 25 15.19 -13.66 -11.61
CA GLN A 25 13.95 -12.91 -11.84
C GLN A 25 13.55 -12.13 -10.59
N ARG A 26 13.80 -12.69 -9.40
CA ARG A 26 13.57 -12.00 -8.13
C ARG A 26 14.47 -10.77 -7.97
N GLU A 27 15.73 -10.86 -8.37
CA GLU A 27 16.65 -9.72 -8.28
C GLU A 27 16.28 -8.61 -9.28
N ARG A 28 15.85 -8.95 -10.50
CA ARG A 28 15.32 -7.94 -11.46
C ARG A 28 14.07 -7.24 -10.93
N LEU A 29 13.07 -7.99 -10.46
CA LEU A 29 11.87 -7.42 -9.84
C LEU A 29 12.22 -6.54 -8.65
N ARG A 30 13.23 -6.94 -7.87
CA ARG A 30 13.69 -6.17 -6.72
C ARG A 30 14.32 -4.85 -7.12
N VAL A 31 15.10 -4.82 -8.19
CA VAL A 31 15.60 -3.57 -8.74
C VAL A 31 14.43 -2.70 -9.21
N ILE A 32 13.47 -3.23 -9.96
CA ILE A 32 12.33 -2.43 -10.45
C ILE A 32 11.46 -1.87 -9.31
N ILE A 33 11.20 -2.67 -8.27
CA ILE A 33 10.27 -2.31 -7.19
C ILE A 33 10.92 -1.49 -6.07
N PHE A 34 12.22 -1.65 -5.83
CA PHE A 34 12.94 -0.97 -4.74
C PHE A 34 14.01 0.02 -5.22
N ARG A 35 14.34 0.06 -6.52
CA ARG A 35 15.30 1.03 -7.09
C ARG A 35 14.69 1.79 -8.26
N THR A 36 14.63 3.10 -8.08
CA THR A 36 14.17 4.08 -9.07
C THR A 36 15.23 4.39 -10.15
N ASP A 37 16.40 3.74 -10.11
CA ASP A 37 17.51 3.96 -11.06
C ASP A 37 17.23 3.42 -12.49
N THR A 38 16.08 2.77 -12.70
CA THR A 38 15.69 2.16 -13.98
C THR A 38 14.43 2.82 -14.55
N GLU A 39 14.33 2.90 -15.88
CA GLU A 39 13.15 3.47 -16.56
C GLU A 39 11.84 2.75 -16.16
N GLU A 40 11.93 1.43 -15.93
CA GLU A 40 10.80 0.61 -15.47
C GLU A 40 10.39 0.93 -14.03
N GLY A 41 11.36 1.18 -13.14
CA GLY A 41 11.11 1.60 -11.75
C GLY A 41 10.46 2.99 -11.68
N LEU A 42 10.96 3.94 -12.47
CA LEU A 42 10.39 5.29 -12.59
C LEU A 42 8.93 5.28 -13.06
N LEU A 43 8.61 4.42 -14.05
CA LEU A 43 7.25 4.28 -14.56
C LEU A 43 6.32 3.65 -13.52
N PHE A 44 6.79 2.61 -12.82
CA PHE A 44 6.04 1.98 -11.73
C PHE A 44 5.72 2.98 -10.61
N ASP A 45 6.73 3.72 -10.16
CA ASP A 45 6.61 4.72 -9.11
C ASP A 45 5.68 5.88 -9.54
N SER A 46 5.82 6.37 -10.77
CA SER A 46 4.94 7.42 -11.32
C SER A 46 3.48 7.00 -11.41
N ILE A 47 3.20 5.77 -11.85
CA ILE A 47 1.84 5.22 -11.88
C ILE A 47 1.28 5.10 -10.46
N LEU A 48 2.07 4.58 -9.52
CA LEU A 48 1.66 4.41 -8.14
C LEU A 48 1.34 5.76 -7.49
N PHE A 49 2.19 6.77 -7.73
CA PHE A 49 1.95 8.14 -7.29
C PHE A 49 0.62 8.68 -7.85
N GLY A 50 0.39 8.55 -9.15
CA GLY A 50 -0.86 8.96 -9.79
C GLY A 50 -2.08 8.26 -9.18
N LEU A 51 -1.99 6.97 -8.90
CA LEU A 51 -3.06 6.21 -8.23
C LEU A 51 -3.32 6.68 -6.81
N ILE A 52 -2.27 7.01 -6.03
CA ILE A 52 -2.42 7.55 -4.68
C ILE A 52 -3.13 8.91 -4.74
N VAL A 53 -2.67 9.81 -5.60
CA VAL A 53 -3.30 11.13 -5.78
C VAL A 53 -4.77 10.99 -6.21
N ALA A 54 -5.05 10.13 -7.20
CA ALA A 54 -6.42 9.84 -7.62
C ALA A 54 -7.27 9.30 -6.46
N SER A 55 -6.74 8.38 -5.66
CA SER A 55 -7.44 7.83 -4.50
C SER A 55 -7.75 8.89 -3.44
N VAL A 56 -6.86 9.86 -3.24
CA VAL A 56 -7.06 10.98 -2.30
C VAL A 56 -8.11 11.95 -2.83
N ILE A 57 -8.07 12.30 -4.13
CA ILE A 57 -9.10 13.13 -4.77
C ILE A 57 -10.47 12.47 -4.62
N VAL A 58 -10.56 11.15 -4.84
CA VAL A 58 -11.80 10.39 -4.70
C VAL A 58 -12.33 10.45 -3.27
N VAL A 59 -11.47 10.34 -2.26
CA VAL A 59 -11.86 10.53 -0.85
C VAL A 59 -12.36 11.96 -0.60
N ILE A 60 -11.68 12.98 -1.12
CA ILE A 60 -12.11 14.37 -0.98
C ILE A 60 -13.49 14.59 -1.62
N LEU A 61 -13.71 14.08 -2.82
CA LEU A 61 -15.01 14.16 -3.50
C LEU A 61 -16.11 13.40 -2.73
N GLU A 62 -15.79 12.23 -2.17
CA GLU A 62 -16.72 11.44 -1.35
C GLU A 62 -17.13 12.19 -0.06
N THR A 63 -16.30 13.11 0.46
CA THR A 63 -16.67 13.90 1.66
C THR A 63 -17.74 14.96 1.40
N VAL A 64 -17.99 15.31 0.13
CA VAL A 64 -19.05 16.26 -0.23
C VAL A 64 -20.39 15.53 -0.30
N ALA A 65 -21.34 15.91 0.56
CA ALA A 65 -22.62 15.22 0.73
C ALA A 65 -23.40 15.03 -0.59
N ASP A 66 -23.49 16.08 -1.41
CA ASP A 66 -24.19 16.03 -2.70
C ASP A 66 -23.58 14.99 -3.67
N PHE A 67 -22.25 14.86 -3.66
CA PHE A 67 -21.57 13.85 -4.48
C PHE A 67 -21.75 12.46 -3.87
N HIS A 68 -21.63 12.33 -2.55
CA HIS A 68 -21.81 11.07 -1.84
C HIS A 68 -23.17 10.44 -2.13
N ASP A 69 -24.25 11.19 -1.94
CA ASP A 69 -25.62 10.66 -2.04
C ASP A 69 -25.97 10.28 -3.49
N ARG A 70 -25.42 11.01 -4.47
CA ARG A 70 -25.67 10.76 -5.91
C ARG A 70 -24.78 9.65 -6.49
N PHE A 71 -23.54 9.53 -6.05
CA PHE A 71 -22.52 8.66 -6.66
C PHE A 71 -21.93 7.62 -5.68
N TRP A 72 -22.65 7.30 -4.60
CA TRP A 72 -22.19 6.37 -3.57
C TRP A 72 -21.62 5.06 -4.14
N TRP A 73 -22.32 4.44 -5.09
CA TRP A 73 -21.90 3.18 -5.71
C TRP A 73 -20.61 3.32 -6.52
N PHE A 74 -20.42 4.45 -7.19
CA PHE A 74 -19.21 4.74 -7.96
C PHE A 74 -18.00 4.91 -7.03
N PHE A 75 -18.14 5.67 -5.94
CA PHE A 75 -17.10 5.81 -4.92
C PHE A 75 -16.75 4.49 -4.26
N PHE A 76 -17.76 3.66 -3.96
CA PHE A 76 -17.57 2.32 -3.44
C PHE A 76 -16.74 1.44 -4.39
N ILE A 77 -17.06 1.40 -5.69
CA ILE A 77 -16.28 0.63 -6.67
C ILE A 77 -14.84 1.14 -6.76
N LEU A 78 -14.64 2.46 -6.88
CA LEU A 78 -13.31 3.04 -6.97
C LEU A 78 -12.46 2.72 -5.74
N GLU A 79 -13.06 2.79 -4.56
CA GLU A 79 -12.37 2.43 -3.33
C GLU A 79 -11.88 0.98 -3.35
N TRP A 80 -12.73 0.04 -3.77
CA TRP A 80 -12.35 -1.37 -3.91
C TRP A 80 -11.24 -1.55 -4.94
N VAL A 81 -11.35 -0.88 -6.10
CA VAL A 81 -10.31 -0.91 -7.13
C VAL A 81 -8.96 -0.42 -6.59
N PHE A 82 -8.91 0.76 -5.95
CA PHE A 82 -7.68 1.27 -5.36
C PHE A 82 -7.14 0.36 -4.26
N THR A 83 -8.02 -0.15 -3.39
CA THR A 83 -7.64 -1.06 -2.31
C THR A 83 -7.01 -2.34 -2.87
N LEU A 84 -7.60 -2.94 -3.90
CA LEU A 84 -7.06 -4.13 -4.55
C LEU A 84 -5.70 -3.83 -5.22
N ILE A 85 -5.57 -2.71 -5.94
CA ILE A 85 -4.31 -2.33 -6.57
C ILE A 85 -3.20 -2.13 -5.53
N PHE A 86 -3.48 -1.38 -4.45
CA PHE A 86 -2.50 -1.18 -3.36
C PHE A 86 -2.22 -2.47 -2.58
N THR A 87 -3.18 -3.40 -2.51
CA THR A 87 -2.93 -4.72 -1.92
C THR A 87 -1.96 -5.52 -2.79
N VAL A 88 -2.18 -5.54 -4.10
CA VAL A 88 -1.27 -6.22 -5.04
C VAL A 88 0.12 -5.62 -4.97
N GLU A 89 0.24 -4.29 -4.93
CA GLU A 89 1.53 -3.62 -4.77
C GLU A 89 2.20 -3.99 -3.43
N TYR A 90 1.48 -4.00 -2.32
CA TYR A 90 2.04 -4.35 -1.02
C TYR A 90 2.52 -5.81 -1.00
N LEU A 91 1.73 -6.73 -1.56
CA LEU A 91 2.09 -8.13 -1.70
C LEU A 91 3.29 -8.32 -2.61
N LEU A 92 3.38 -7.57 -3.71
CA LEU A 92 4.51 -7.61 -4.62
C LEU A 92 5.80 -7.13 -3.93
N ARG A 93 5.74 -6.02 -3.18
CA ARG A 93 6.86 -5.52 -2.37
C ARG A 93 7.28 -6.52 -1.31
N LEU A 94 6.32 -7.14 -0.63
CA LEU A 94 6.57 -8.19 0.36
C LEU A 94 7.21 -9.43 -0.28
N TYR A 95 6.72 -9.84 -1.45
CA TYR A 95 7.20 -11.00 -2.19
C TYR A 95 8.67 -10.84 -2.61
N VAL A 96 9.00 -9.65 -3.10
CA VAL A 96 10.30 -9.36 -3.69
C VAL A 96 11.32 -8.94 -2.63
N ALA A 97 10.88 -8.49 -1.45
CA ALA A 97 11.74 -8.15 -0.33
C ALA A 97 12.66 -9.32 0.07
N ARG A 98 13.93 -9.00 0.37
CA ARG A 98 14.90 -9.98 0.89
C ARG A 98 14.50 -10.53 2.25
N TYR A 99 13.86 -9.68 3.06
CA TYR A 99 13.39 -10.00 4.40
C TYR A 99 11.93 -9.52 4.54
N PRO A 100 10.93 -10.30 4.10
CA PRO A 100 9.53 -9.88 4.02
C PRO A 100 9.00 -9.38 5.36
N VAL A 101 9.31 -10.07 6.46
CA VAL A 101 8.83 -9.66 7.79
C VAL A 101 9.48 -8.36 8.26
N ARG A 102 10.77 -8.15 7.99
CA ARG A 102 11.42 -6.86 8.29
C ARG A 102 10.81 -5.73 7.46
N TYR A 103 10.43 -6.00 6.22
CA TYR A 103 9.72 -5.03 5.39
C TYR A 103 8.34 -4.72 5.98
N ALA A 104 7.54 -5.74 6.30
CA ALA A 104 6.20 -5.57 6.86
C ALA A 104 6.19 -4.78 8.19
N THR A 105 7.24 -4.93 9.02
CA THR A 105 7.40 -4.16 10.26
C THR A 105 8.20 -2.86 10.09
N SER A 106 8.66 -2.53 8.88
CA SER A 106 9.34 -1.27 8.62
C SER A 106 8.33 -0.12 8.53
N PHE A 107 8.80 1.12 8.70
CA PHE A 107 7.94 2.30 8.54
C PHE A 107 7.17 2.29 7.22
N PHE A 108 7.87 2.03 6.11
CA PHE A 108 7.31 1.97 4.77
C PHE A 108 6.30 0.82 4.58
N GLY A 109 6.61 -0.37 5.09
CA GLY A 109 5.67 -1.49 5.03
C GLY A 109 4.45 -1.32 5.94
N LEU A 110 4.59 -0.63 7.08
CA LEU A 110 3.48 -0.26 7.94
C LEU A 110 2.58 0.79 7.27
N VAL A 111 3.17 1.80 6.61
CA VAL A 111 2.42 2.78 5.82
C VAL A 111 1.62 2.09 4.71
N ASP A 112 2.24 1.16 3.98
CA ASP A 112 1.54 0.41 2.92
C ASP A 112 0.39 -0.42 3.50
N LEU A 113 0.61 -1.10 4.63
CA LEU A 113 -0.43 -1.88 5.30
C LEU A 113 -1.59 -0.99 5.79
N LEU A 114 -1.28 0.12 6.47
CA LEU A 114 -2.28 1.08 6.95
C LEU A 114 -3.07 1.72 5.81
N SER A 115 -2.51 1.79 4.61
CA SER A 115 -3.20 2.32 3.42
C SER A 115 -4.34 1.42 2.93
N ILE A 116 -4.26 0.09 3.14
CA ILE A 116 -5.28 -0.87 2.69
C ILE A 116 -6.17 -1.38 3.83
N LEU A 117 -5.67 -1.33 5.06
CA LEU A 117 -6.30 -1.93 6.24
C LEU A 117 -7.73 -1.43 6.53
N PRO A 118 -8.05 -0.12 6.44
CA PRO A 118 -9.38 0.37 6.79
C PRO A 118 -10.51 -0.24 5.93
N THR A 119 -10.26 -0.43 4.64
CA THR A 119 -11.22 -1.06 3.71
C THR A 119 -11.48 -2.51 4.09
N TYR A 120 -10.43 -3.30 4.36
CA TYR A 120 -10.60 -4.71 4.77
C TYR A 120 -11.24 -4.84 6.15
N LEU A 121 -10.91 -3.98 7.11
CA LEU A 121 -11.56 -3.96 8.43
C LEU A 121 -13.06 -3.74 8.31
N SER A 122 -13.51 -2.92 7.34
CA SER A 122 -14.94 -2.66 7.15
C SER A 122 -15.77 -3.91 6.87
N LEU A 123 -15.17 -4.95 6.27
CA LEU A 123 -15.82 -6.24 6.02
C LEU A 123 -16.13 -7.02 7.31
N PHE A 124 -15.27 -6.90 8.32
CA PHE A 124 -15.43 -7.63 9.59
C PHE A 124 -16.44 -6.96 10.53
N TYR A 125 -16.64 -5.65 10.39
CA TYR A 125 -17.50 -4.86 11.28
C TYR A 125 -18.85 -4.50 10.64
N SER A 126 -19.36 -5.30 9.69
CA SER A 126 -20.68 -5.08 9.09
C SER A 126 -21.82 -5.45 10.04
N GLY A 127 -22.49 -4.45 10.64
CA GLY A 127 -23.70 -4.66 11.46
C GLY A 127 -24.36 -3.34 11.90
N PRO A 128 -25.65 -3.33 12.27
CA PRO A 128 -26.39 -2.13 12.64
C PRO A 128 -25.78 -1.36 13.82
N GLN A 129 -25.21 -2.11 14.77
CA GLN A 129 -24.53 -1.59 15.95
C GLN A 129 -23.09 -1.07 15.68
N HIS A 130 -22.55 -1.32 14.49
CA HIS A 130 -21.17 -0.97 14.11
C HIS A 130 -21.10 0.13 13.03
N LEU A 131 -22.23 0.79 12.72
CA LEU A 131 -22.29 1.86 11.72
C LEU A 131 -21.34 3.03 12.03
N LEU A 132 -21.15 3.36 13.31
CA LEU A 132 -20.18 4.38 13.72
C LEU A 132 -18.73 3.95 13.46
N ILE A 133 -18.41 2.68 13.71
CA ILE A 133 -17.05 2.12 13.47
C ILE A 133 -16.77 2.11 11.98
N ILE A 134 -17.72 1.66 11.16
CA ILE A 134 -17.61 1.73 9.71
C ILE A 134 -17.35 3.17 9.27
N ARG A 135 -18.12 4.15 9.77
CA ARG A 135 -17.90 5.58 9.45
C ARG A 135 -16.48 6.04 9.80
N ILE A 136 -15.96 5.68 10.98
CA ILE A 136 -14.60 6.03 11.39
C ILE A 136 -13.56 5.37 10.47
N LEU A 137 -13.72 4.07 10.15
CA LEU A 137 -12.83 3.35 9.23
C LEU A 137 -12.80 3.99 7.84
N ARG A 138 -13.94 4.49 7.35
CA ARG A 138 -14.00 5.24 6.09
C ARG A 138 -13.16 6.52 6.12
N LEU A 139 -13.17 7.26 7.23
CA LEU A 139 -12.32 8.45 7.42
C LEU A 139 -10.84 8.06 7.51
N MET A 140 -10.52 6.93 8.16
CA MET A 140 -9.15 6.42 8.24
C MET A 140 -8.55 6.08 6.87
N ARG A 141 -9.35 5.96 5.80
CA ARG A 141 -8.82 5.84 4.42
C ARG A 141 -7.94 7.03 4.01
N VAL A 142 -8.03 8.17 4.72
CA VAL A 142 -7.09 9.29 4.57
C VAL A 142 -5.64 8.87 4.77
N PHE A 143 -5.35 7.83 5.56
CA PHE A 143 -3.98 7.33 5.77
C PHE A 143 -3.29 6.84 4.51
N ARG A 144 -4.03 6.55 3.43
CA ARG A 144 -3.45 6.32 2.10
C ARG A 144 -2.55 7.47 1.65
N VAL A 145 -2.82 8.70 2.11
CA VAL A 145 -1.97 9.87 1.85
C VAL A 145 -0.54 9.67 2.35
N PHE A 146 -0.33 8.90 3.41
CA PHE A 146 1.01 8.64 3.95
C PHE A 146 1.89 7.84 2.98
N LYS A 147 1.30 7.11 2.03
CA LYS A 147 2.10 6.50 0.95
C LYS A 147 2.83 7.53 0.10
N LEU A 148 2.35 8.78 0.03
CA LEU A 148 3.08 9.87 -0.64
C LEU A 148 4.47 10.10 -0.03
N GLY A 149 4.66 9.75 1.26
CA GLY A 149 5.95 9.85 1.94
C GLY A 149 7.05 8.98 1.33
N HIS A 150 6.71 7.89 0.62
CA HIS A 150 7.70 7.10 -0.14
C HIS A 150 8.42 7.98 -1.17
N PHE A 151 7.67 8.84 -1.89
CA PHE A 151 8.20 9.69 -2.96
C PHE A 151 8.97 10.90 -2.44
N VAL A 152 8.56 11.47 -1.29
CA VAL A 152 9.24 12.64 -0.71
C VAL A 152 10.67 12.30 -0.28
N ASN A 153 10.93 11.05 0.12
CA ASN A 153 12.27 10.62 0.53
C ASN A 153 13.25 10.53 -0.67
N GLU A 154 12.74 10.33 -1.89
CA GLU A 154 13.55 10.33 -3.11
C GLU A 154 13.99 11.75 -3.51
N GLY A 155 13.14 12.76 -3.30
CA GLY A 155 13.47 14.17 -3.56
C GLY A 155 14.64 14.71 -2.72
N GLY A 156 14.92 14.09 -1.57
CA GLY A 156 16.08 14.43 -0.74
C GLY A 156 17.43 14.18 -1.43
N VAL A 157 17.49 13.20 -2.35
CA VAL A 157 18.70 12.90 -3.13
C VAL A 157 19.00 14.04 -4.11
N VAL A 158 17.98 14.60 -4.75
CA VAL A 158 18.10 15.75 -5.66
C VAL A 158 18.48 17.01 -4.88
N MET A 159 17.87 17.25 -3.72
CA MET A 159 18.20 18.40 -2.87
C MET A 159 19.64 18.34 -2.34
N ASN A 160 20.13 17.14 -2.01
CA ASN A 160 21.52 16.95 -1.59
C ASN A 160 22.50 17.10 -2.76
N ALA A 161 22.11 16.70 -3.98
CA ALA A 161 22.92 16.90 -5.19
C ALA A 161 22.99 18.36 -5.64
N LEU A 162 21.95 19.18 -5.37
CA LEU A 162 21.94 20.62 -5.66
C LEU A 162 22.67 21.47 -4.60
N ARG A 163 22.93 20.89 -3.42
CA ARG A 163 23.69 21.54 -2.33
C ARG A 163 25.18 21.18 -2.31
N ALA A 164 25.60 20.22 -3.14
CA ALA A 164 26.99 19.84 -3.35
C ALA A 164 27.58 20.61 -4.54
#